data_AF-A0A1B1NG34-F1
#
_entry.id   AF-A0A1B1NG34-F1
#
_cell.length_a   1.000
_cell.length_b   1.000
_cell.length_c   1.000
_cell.angle_alpha   90.00
_cell.angle_beta   90.00
_cell.angle_gamma   90.00
#
_symmetry.space_group_name_H-M   'P 1'
#
loop_
_entity.id
_entity.type
_entity.pdbx_description
1 polymer ?
#
loop_
_entity_poly.entity_id
_entity_poly.type
_entity_poly.pdbx_seq_one_letter_code
_entity_poly.pdbx_strand_id
1 'polypeptide(L)'
;MSEPTRHTARSRGGSRRSEETKGGARLDQPLAKQSRWMPQARMDPESFGAFAERFARFMGTARFLVWMTLFVLVWIAWNTVLPPGARFDPYAFIFLTLMLSLQASYAAPLILLAQNRQDDRDKVQMEQDRSRDERTQADTEFLTREVAALRLAMRDVATRDFVRSELRDLLEELRAQDPEPDDTGTGTGSERSRPRD
;
A
#
# COMPACT_ATOMS: atom_id res chain seq x y z
N MET A 1 -9.24 -81.46 -37.32
CA MET A 1 -10.69 -81.64 -37.50
C MET A 1 -11.38 -80.69 -36.52
N SER A 2 -11.90 -79.59 -37.06
CA SER A 2 -13.05 -78.80 -36.56
C SER A 2 -12.97 -78.11 -35.18
N GLU A 3 -12.96 -76.77 -35.20
CA GLU A 3 -13.64 -75.98 -34.16
C GLU A 3 -15.14 -76.30 -34.15
N PRO A 4 -15.81 -76.16 -33.00
CA PRO A 4 -16.81 -75.09 -32.93
C PRO A 4 -16.97 -74.41 -31.56
N THR A 5 -17.36 -73.14 -31.65
CA THR A 5 -17.92 -72.20 -30.67
C THR A 5 -18.84 -72.77 -29.56
N ARG A 6 -18.73 -72.24 -28.32
CA ARG A 6 -19.80 -71.48 -27.60
C ARG A 6 -19.40 -71.04 -26.17
N HIS A 7 -19.82 -69.81 -25.84
CA HIS A 7 -20.11 -69.17 -24.54
C HIS A 7 -19.68 -69.85 -23.22
N THR A 8 -19.08 -69.08 -22.29
CA THR A 8 -19.59 -68.87 -20.91
C THR A 8 -18.73 -67.91 -20.07
N ALA A 9 -19.45 -67.06 -19.32
CA ALA A 9 -19.20 -66.61 -17.94
C ALA A 9 -17.79 -66.13 -17.50
N ARG A 10 -17.70 -64.79 -17.43
CA ARG A 10 -16.96 -63.93 -16.49
C ARG A 10 -16.27 -64.65 -15.32
N SER A 11 -14.94 -64.62 -15.35
CA SER A 11 -14.04 -65.13 -14.30
C SER A 11 -14.08 -64.30 -13.01
N ARG A 12 -14.37 -65.01 -11.92
CA ARG A 12 -13.86 -64.94 -10.55
C ARG A 12 -12.86 -63.84 -10.16
N GLY A 13 -13.16 -63.22 -9.01
CA GLY A 13 -12.36 -63.42 -7.80
C GLY A 13 -11.16 -62.48 -7.58
N GLY A 14 -11.29 -61.60 -6.59
CA GLY A 14 -10.19 -60.76 -6.11
C GLY A 14 -10.53 -60.11 -4.77
N SER A 15 -10.63 -60.92 -3.72
CA SER A 15 -10.56 -60.46 -2.34
C SER A 15 -9.11 -60.10 -2.00
N ARG A 16 -8.85 -58.90 -1.47
CA ARG A 16 -7.96 -58.63 -0.33
C ARG A 16 -7.84 -57.13 -0.06
N ARG A 17 -8.26 -56.75 1.14
CA ARG A 17 -8.07 -55.46 1.80
C ARG A 17 -6.86 -55.61 2.74
N SER A 18 -5.76 -54.92 2.44
CA SER A 18 -4.64 -54.55 3.33
C SER A 18 -3.86 -53.45 2.59
N GLU A 19 -3.97 -52.18 2.99
CA GLU A 19 -3.06 -51.46 3.89
C GLU A 19 -1.81 -50.84 3.23
N GLU A 20 -1.66 -49.55 3.52
CA GLU A 20 -0.47 -48.68 3.54
C GLU A 20 0.28 -48.32 2.24
N THR A 21 0.37 -47.01 1.98
CA THR A 21 1.66 -46.27 1.95
C THR A 21 1.49 -44.75 1.93
N LYS A 22 2.00 -44.12 3.00
CA LYS A 22 2.72 -42.82 3.05
C LYS A 22 2.08 -41.58 2.42
N GLY A 23 1.28 -40.85 3.20
CA GLY A 23 1.13 -39.40 3.09
C GLY A 23 2.14 -38.68 3.99
N GLY A 24 2.98 -37.84 3.41
CA GLY A 24 4.14 -37.22 4.06
C GLY A 24 3.83 -36.49 5.37
N ALA A 25 4.51 -36.93 6.44
CA ALA A 25 4.64 -36.21 7.68
C ALA A 25 5.33 -34.86 7.40
N ARG A 26 4.58 -33.77 7.59
CA ARG A 26 5.10 -32.41 7.59
C ARG A 26 6.04 -32.26 8.77
N LEU A 27 7.34 -32.28 8.47
CA LEU A 27 8.40 -31.91 9.38
C LEU A 27 8.34 -30.41 9.70
N ASP A 28 8.73 -30.12 10.93
CA ASP A 28 9.25 -28.83 11.41
C ASP A 28 8.26 -27.67 11.58
N GLN A 29 7.32 -27.85 12.51
CA GLN A 29 6.96 -26.73 13.38
C GLN A 29 7.73 -26.91 14.69
N PRO A 30 8.81 -26.14 14.96
CA PRO A 30 9.41 -26.17 16.27
C PRO A 30 8.37 -25.65 17.26
N LEU A 31 7.90 -26.53 18.15
CA LEU A 31 7.20 -26.13 19.36
C LEU A 31 8.18 -25.30 20.19
N ALA A 32 8.16 -23.99 19.99
CA ALA A 32 8.73 -23.04 20.92
C ALA A 32 7.94 -23.18 22.23
N LYS A 33 8.41 -24.08 23.09
CA LYS A 33 8.00 -24.19 24.50
C LYS A 33 8.49 -22.93 25.19
N GLN A 34 7.79 -21.82 24.94
CA GLN A 34 8.02 -20.54 25.56
C GLN A 34 7.66 -20.72 27.03
N SER A 35 8.69 -20.86 27.85
CA SER A 35 8.60 -20.82 29.31
C SER A 35 7.96 -19.49 29.73
N ARG A 36 6.64 -19.47 29.85
CA ARG A 36 5.86 -18.37 30.45
C ARG A 36 5.99 -18.47 31.96
N TRP A 37 7.17 -18.14 32.49
CA TRP A 37 7.36 -17.91 33.93
C TRP A 37 7.75 -16.46 34.25
N MET A 38 7.63 -15.53 33.31
CA MET A 38 7.58 -14.11 33.65
C MET A 38 6.12 -13.67 33.70
N PRO A 39 5.62 -13.14 34.83
CA PRO A 39 4.47 -12.27 34.81
C PRO A 39 4.87 -11.09 33.93
N GLN A 40 4.42 -11.07 32.67
CA GLN A 40 4.47 -9.87 31.87
C GLN A 40 3.66 -8.84 32.63
N ALA A 41 4.36 -7.92 33.31
CA ALA A 41 3.76 -6.73 33.86
C ALA A 41 3.10 -6.03 32.67
N ARG A 42 1.79 -6.25 32.51
CA ARG A 42 0.95 -5.52 31.59
C ARG A 42 0.83 -4.11 32.16
N MET A 43 1.91 -3.34 32.10
CA MET A 43 1.85 -1.90 32.22
C MET A 43 0.96 -1.43 31.07
N ASP A 44 -0.18 -0.81 31.38
CA ASP A 44 -1.17 -0.39 30.39
C ASP A 44 -0.51 0.51 29.33
N PRO A 45 -0.30 -0.01 28.11
CA PRO A 45 0.52 0.67 27.09
C PRO A 45 -0.08 2.01 26.64
N GLU A 46 -1.38 2.20 26.85
CA GLU A 46 -2.13 3.42 26.53
C GLU A 46 -1.76 4.59 27.47
N SER A 47 -1.64 4.32 28.77
CA SER A 47 -1.32 5.36 29.76
C SER A 47 0.13 5.85 29.65
N PHE A 48 1.06 4.92 29.41
CA PHE A 48 2.46 5.23 29.18
C PHE A 48 2.70 5.92 27.83
N GLY A 49 1.93 5.56 26.80
CA GLY A 49 2.00 6.20 25.49
C GLY A 49 1.64 7.69 25.53
N ALA A 50 0.57 8.03 26.26
CA ALA A 50 0.16 9.42 26.46
C ALA A 50 1.18 10.22 27.30
N PHE A 51 1.77 9.58 28.33
CA PHE A 51 2.84 10.18 29.12
C PHE A 51 4.10 10.44 28.27
N ALA A 52 4.55 9.46 27.49
CA ALA A 52 5.71 9.60 26.61
C ALA A 52 5.51 10.68 25.55
N GLU A 53 4.31 10.81 24.96
CA GLU A 53 4.00 11.87 24.01
C GLU A 53 4.02 13.26 24.66
N ARG A 54 3.52 13.39 25.90
CA ARG A 54 3.64 14.64 26.66
C ARG A 54 5.11 14.95 26.99
N PHE A 55 5.87 13.93 27.40
CA PHE A 55 7.28 14.06 27.75
C PHE A 55 8.15 14.43 26.54
N ALA A 56 7.89 13.83 25.38
CA ALA A 56 8.56 14.16 24.12
C ALA A 56 8.29 15.61 23.68
N ARG A 57 7.03 16.06 23.75
CA ARG A 57 6.67 17.47 23.49
C ARG A 57 7.33 18.43 24.49
N PHE A 58 7.47 18.00 25.74
CA PHE A 58 8.11 18.78 26.79
C PHE A 58 9.63 18.92 26.57
N MET A 59 10.32 17.81 26.28
CA MET A 59 11.77 17.77 26.00
C MET A 59 12.15 18.48 24.69
N GLY A 60 11.29 18.44 23.66
CA GLY A 60 11.53 19.10 22.37
C GLY A 60 11.38 20.63 22.39
N THR A 61 10.90 21.20 23.49
CA THR A 61 10.66 22.65 23.60
C THR A 61 11.83 23.34 24.33
N ALA A 62 12.34 24.46 23.79
CA ALA A 62 13.41 25.27 24.42
C ALA A 62 13.11 25.71 25.87
N ARG A 63 11.83 25.69 26.28
CA ARG A 63 11.37 25.98 27.65
C ARG A 63 11.93 25.02 28.69
N PHE A 64 12.16 23.74 28.36
CA PHE A 64 12.72 22.78 29.32
C PHE A 64 14.14 23.18 29.73
N LEU A 65 14.98 23.51 28.74
CA LEU A 65 16.35 23.95 28.97
C LEU A 65 16.38 25.22 29.83
N VAL A 66 15.50 26.20 29.56
CA VAL A 66 15.40 27.42 30.36
C VAL A 66 15.07 27.13 31.83
N TRP A 67 14.08 26.29 32.10
CA TRP A 67 13.72 25.91 33.47
C TRP A 67 14.83 25.13 34.18
N MET A 68 15.51 24.22 33.48
CA MET A 68 16.65 23.47 34.02
C MET A 68 17.83 24.38 34.35
N THR A 69 18.17 25.32 33.47
CA THR A 69 19.20 26.32 33.73
C THR A 69 18.83 27.21 34.91
N LEU A 70 17.58 27.66 35.00
CA LEU A 70 17.11 28.46 36.11
C LEU A 70 17.20 27.69 37.44
N PHE A 71 16.81 26.41 37.45
CA PHE A 71 16.94 25.56 38.64
C PHE A 71 18.40 25.45 39.11
N VAL A 72 19.34 25.20 38.20
CA VAL A 72 20.77 25.15 38.53
C VAL A 72 21.28 26.48 39.06
N LEU A 73 20.90 27.60 38.43
CA LEU A 73 21.27 28.94 38.89
C LEU A 73 20.72 29.26 40.28
N VAL A 74 19.45 28.94 40.54
CA VAL A 74 18.83 29.13 41.86
C VAL A 74 19.52 28.28 42.92
N TRP A 75 19.87 27.02 42.60
CA TRP A 75 20.59 26.13 43.51
C TRP A 75 21.97 26.67 43.88
N ILE A 76 22.73 27.13 42.89
CA ILE A 76 24.04 27.75 43.08
C ILE A 76 23.88 29.04 43.90
N ALA A 77 22.93 29.90 43.55
CA ALA A 77 22.66 31.14 44.28
C ALA A 77 22.29 30.87 45.75
N TRP A 78 21.42 29.90 46.02
CA TRP A 78 21.05 29.50 47.37
C TRP A 78 22.28 29.07 48.19
N ASN A 79 23.13 28.21 47.62
CA ASN A 79 24.29 27.66 48.33
C ASN A 79 25.49 28.62 48.42
N THR A 80 25.54 29.66 47.57
CA THR A 80 26.61 30.67 47.57
C THR A 80 26.27 31.89 48.44
N VAL A 81 25.02 32.34 48.43
CA VAL A 81 24.59 33.55 49.14
C VAL A 81 24.32 33.30 50.62
N LEU A 82 23.96 32.07 51.01
CA LEU A 82 23.68 31.76 52.42
C LEU A 82 24.96 31.63 53.29
N PRO A 83 24.90 32.03 54.57
CA PRO A 83 25.98 31.84 55.54
C PRO A 83 26.36 30.36 55.70
N PRO A 84 27.60 30.03 56.09
CA PRO A 84 28.11 28.65 56.17
C PRO A 84 27.22 27.67 56.94
N GLY A 85 26.47 28.13 57.94
CA GLY A 85 25.57 27.31 58.75
C GLY A 85 24.24 26.93 58.07
N ALA A 86 23.90 27.53 56.93
CA ALA A 86 22.66 27.26 56.19
C ALA A 86 22.92 26.81 54.74
N ARG A 87 24.19 26.55 54.39
CA ARG A 87 24.58 25.96 53.10
C ARG A 87 24.25 24.48 53.12
N PHE A 88 23.37 24.06 52.21
CA PHE A 88 22.95 22.67 52.09
C PHE A 88 23.96 21.85 51.27
N ASP A 89 24.63 22.49 50.31
CA ASP A 89 25.55 21.88 49.34
C ASP A 89 26.79 22.78 49.13
N PRO A 90 27.83 22.65 49.97
CA PRO A 90 29.06 23.44 49.90
C PRO A 90 29.86 23.25 48.59
N TYR A 91 30.92 24.04 48.40
CA TYR A 91 31.74 24.04 47.19
C TYR A 91 32.17 22.63 46.78
N ALA A 92 31.93 22.29 45.50
CA ALA A 92 31.86 20.97 44.84
C ALA A 92 30.44 20.49 44.50
N PHE A 93 29.38 21.11 45.06
CA PHE A 93 27.97 20.86 44.73
C PHE A 93 27.65 19.36 44.54
N ILE A 94 28.01 18.54 45.53
CA ILE A 94 27.98 17.08 45.42
C ILE A 94 26.53 16.60 45.27
N PHE A 95 25.58 17.24 45.96
CA PHE A 95 24.17 16.86 45.88
C PHE A 95 23.57 17.19 44.52
N LEU A 96 23.87 18.39 43.99
CA LEU A 96 23.46 18.75 42.64
C LEU A 96 24.02 17.76 41.61
N THR A 97 25.29 17.40 41.73
CA THR A 97 25.96 16.47 40.81
C THR A 97 25.37 15.06 40.90
N LEU A 98 25.11 14.56 42.11
CA LEU A 98 24.45 13.28 42.33
C LEU A 98 23.04 13.26 41.73
N MET A 99 22.28 14.33 41.92
CA MET A 99 20.94 14.47 41.38
C MET A 99 20.95 14.50 39.85
N LEU A 100 21.86 15.25 39.23
CA LEU A 100 22.01 15.28 37.76
C LEU A 100 22.46 13.92 37.19
N SER A 101 23.37 13.22 37.88
CA SER A 101 23.83 11.89 37.46
C SER A 101 22.68 10.87 37.52
N LEU A 102 21.89 10.90 38.60
CA LEU A 102 20.68 10.08 38.71
C LEU A 102 19.66 10.45 37.63
N GLN A 103 19.49 11.75 37.35
CA GLN A 103 18.58 12.27 36.33
C GLN A 103 18.90 11.70 34.94
N ALA A 104 20.18 11.64 34.57
CA ALA A 104 20.61 11.01 33.33
C ALA A 104 20.40 9.49 33.34
N SER A 105 20.65 8.83 34.47
CA SER A 105 20.54 7.37 34.59
C SER A 105 19.10 6.85 34.43
N TYR A 106 18.11 7.54 34.99
CA TYR A 106 16.70 7.13 34.84
C TYR A 106 16.11 7.50 33.47
N ALA A 107 16.75 8.41 32.73
CA ALA A 107 16.28 8.81 31.41
C ALA A 107 16.41 7.66 30.39
N ALA A 108 17.49 6.88 30.44
CA ALA A 108 17.73 5.81 29.47
C ALA A 108 16.63 4.72 29.45
N PRO A 109 16.16 4.16 30.59
CA PRO A 109 15.05 3.22 30.60
C PRO A 109 13.73 3.81 30.07
N LEU A 110 13.44 5.08 30.39
CA LEU A 110 12.24 5.77 29.90
C LEU A 110 12.29 6.01 28.39
N ILE A 111 13.46 6.39 27.87
CA ILE A 111 13.68 6.59 26.43
C ILE A 111 13.54 5.25 25.68
N LEU A 112 14.13 4.17 26.20
CA LEU A 112 14.01 2.83 25.61
C LEU A 112 12.55 2.37 25.52
N LEU A 113 11.74 2.64 26.56
CA LEU A 113 10.32 2.30 26.54
C LEU A 113 9.52 3.17 25.56
N ALA A 114 9.89 4.44 25.39
CA ALA A 114 9.27 5.33 24.41
C ALA A 114 9.62 4.92 22.97
N GLN A 115 10.84 4.43 22.74
CA GLN A 115 11.34 3.99 21.43
C GLN A 115 10.65 2.72 20.94
N ASN A 116 10.47 1.69 21.78
CA ASN A 116 9.80 0.44 21.37
C ASN A 116 8.41 0.68 20.74
N ARG A 117 7.68 1.71 21.17
CA ARG A 117 6.36 2.06 20.62
C ARG A 117 6.43 2.95 19.37
N GLN A 118 7.52 3.69 19.17
CA GLN A 118 7.78 4.35 17.89
C GLN A 118 8.06 3.28 16.84
N ASP A 119 8.92 2.32 17.15
CA ASP A 119 9.27 1.22 16.25
C ASP A 119 8.05 0.36 15.85
N ASP A 120 7.14 0.07 16.78
CA ASP A 120 5.88 -0.64 16.48
C ASP A 120 4.97 0.14 15.52
N ARG A 121 4.86 1.47 15.70
CA ARG A 121 4.07 2.33 14.79
C ARG A 121 4.74 2.46 13.42
N ASP A 122 6.05 2.62 13.41
CA ASP A 122 6.84 2.74 12.19
C ASP A 122 6.75 1.46 11.38
N LYS A 123 6.74 0.29 12.03
CA LYS A 123 6.52 -1.00 11.37
C LYS A 123 5.14 -1.09 10.70
N VAL A 124 4.07 -0.70 11.39
CA VAL A 124 2.71 -0.70 10.81
C VAL A 124 2.60 0.30 9.66
N GLN A 125 3.22 1.48 9.81
CA GLN A 125 3.26 2.49 8.75
C GLN A 125 4.00 1.96 7.50
N MET A 126 5.14 1.28 7.70
CA MET A 126 5.90 0.65 6.61
C MET A 126 5.10 -0.43 5.88
N GLU A 127 4.36 -1.27 6.61
CA GLU A 127 3.51 -2.31 6.00
C GLU A 127 2.37 -1.68 5.17
N GLN A 128 1.76 -0.60 5.68
CA GLN A 128 0.71 0.12 4.95
C GLN A 128 1.24 0.82 3.71
N ASP A 129 2.38 1.50 3.81
CA ASP A 129 3.00 2.18 2.66
C ASP A 129 3.39 1.17 1.59
N ARG A 130 3.94 0.01 1.98
CA ARG A 130 4.20 -1.07 1.02
C ARG A 130 2.93 -1.53 0.29
N SER A 131 1.81 -1.72 1.01
CA SER A 131 0.55 -2.09 0.37
C SER A 131 -0.01 -0.99 -0.54
N ARG A 132 0.21 0.28 -0.20
CA ARG A 132 -0.18 1.42 -1.04
C ARG A 132 0.66 1.51 -2.30
N ASP A 133 1.97 1.28 -2.20
CA ASP A 133 2.88 1.28 -3.34
C ASP A 133 2.51 0.17 -4.34
N GLU A 134 2.22 -1.03 -3.85
CA GLU A 134 1.76 -2.14 -4.70
C GLU A 134 0.46 -1.80 -5.45
N ARG A 135 -0.50 -1.16 -4.78
CA ARG A 135 -1.75 -0.70 -5.41
C ARG A 135 -1.50 0.41 -6.43
N THR A 136 -0.65 1.37 -6.09
CA THR A 136 -0.30 2.51 -6.96
C THR A 136 0.41 2.02 -8.23
N GLN A 137 1.28 1.02 -8.08
CA GLN A 137 1.92 0.37 -9.22
C GLN A 137 0.89 -0.32 -10.12
N ALA A 138 -0.02 -1.10 -9.53
CA ALA A 138 -1.09 -1.77 -10.28
C ALA A 138 -2.02 -0.79 -11.00
N ASP A 139 -2.42 0.30 -10.34
CA ASP A 139 -3.25 1.36 -10.94
C ASP A 139 -2.53 2.04 -12.09
N THR A 140 -1.23 2.30 -11.95
CA THR A 140 -0.41 2.90 -13.00
C THR A 140 -0.28 1.96 -14.20
N GLU A 141 -0.07 0.66 -13.97
CA GLU A 141 -0.03 -0.34 -15.02
C GLU A 141 -1.38 -0.47 -15.75
N PHE A 142 -2.47 -0.44 -14.99
CA PHE A 142 -3.82 -0.44 -15.54
C PHE A 142 -4.08 0.78 -16.42
N LEU A 143 -3.83 1.99 -15.89
CA LEU A 143 -3.99 3.23 -16.64
C LEU A 143 -3.11 3.26 -17.89
N THR A 144 -1.88 2.77 -17.81
CA THR A 144 -0.97 2.70 -18.96
C THR A 144 -1.51 1.78 -20.05
N ARG A 145 -2.05 0.61 -19.67
CA ARG A 145 -2.69 -0.32 -20.60
C ARG A 145 -3.94 0.30 -21.23
N GLU A 146 -4.77 0.96 -20.42
CA GLU A 146 -6.01 1.57 -20.88
C GLU A 146 -5.72 2.73 -21.85
N VAL A 147 -4.73 3.56 -21.56
CA VAL A 147 -4.27 4.64 -22.46
C VAL A 147 -3.70 4.07 -23.76
N ALA A 148 -2.97 2.96 -23.70
CA ALA A 148 -2.47 2.30 -24.91
C ALA A 148 -3.63 1.76 -25.78
N ALA A 149 -4.64 1.15 -25.17
CA ALA A 149 -5.84 0.68 -25.86
C ALA A 149 -6.63 1.85 -26.49
N LEU A 150 -6.84 2.92 -25.72
CA LEU A 150 -7.50 4.14 -26.20
C LEU A 150 -6.76 4.77 -27.39
N ARG A 151 -5.42 4.82 -27.33
CA ARG A 151 -4.57 5.33 -28.43
C ARG A 151 -4.71 4.50 -29.70
N LEU A 152 -4.82 3.17 -29.57
CA LEU A 152 -5.01 2.29 -30.71
C LEU A 152 -6.37 2.52 -31.35
N ALA A 153 -7.43 2.61 -30.54
CA ALA A 153 -8.78 2.91 -31.01
C ALA A 153 -8.86 4.26 -31.74
N MET A 154 -8.19 5.30 -31.23
CA MET A 154 -8.12 6.60 -31.92
C MET A 154 -7.42 6.52 -33.29
N ARG A 155 -6.37 5.69 -33.44
CA ARG A 155 -5.67 5.50 -34.71
C ARG A 155 -6.53 4.84 -35.78
N ASP A 156 -7.35 3.86 -35.40
CA ASP A 156 -8.25 3.17 -36.34
C ASP A 156 -9.33 4.13 -36.88
N VAL A 157 -9.88 5.00 -36.04
CA VAL A 157 -10.85 6.02 -36.45
C VAL A 157 -10.22 7.02 -37.43
N ALA A 158 -9.03 7.54 -37.11
CA ALA A 158 -8.32 8.47 -38.00
C ALA A 158 -7.99 7.84 -39.37
N THR A 159 -7.59 6.56 -39.39
CA THR A 159 -7.28 5.83 -40.63
C THR A 159 -8.54 5.66 -41.49
N ARG A 160 -9.68 5.33 -40.86
CA ARG A 160 -10.96 5.20 -41.57
C ARG A 160 -11.41 6.51 -42.20
N ASP A 161 -11.33 7.61 -41.46
CA ASP A 161 -11.75 8.92 -41.96
C ASP A 161 -10.84 9.40 -43.09
N PHE A 162 -9.53 9.17 -42.98
CA PHE A 162 -8.56 9.44 -44.05
C PHE A 162 -8.82 8.61 -45.32
N VAL A 163 -8.99 7.29 -45.19
CA VAL A 163 -9.31 6.44 -46.35
C VAL A 163 -10.62 6.86 -47.00
N ARG A 164 -11.60 7.29 -46.19
CA ARG A 164 -12.89 7.79 -46.70
C ARG A 164 -12.74 9.12 -47.44
N SER A 165 -11.88 10.05 -46.98
CA SER A 165 -11.66 11.30 -47.70
C SER A 165 -10.93 11.06 -49.02
N GLU A 166 -9.87 10.27 -49.03
CA GLU A 166 -9.13 9.92 -50.25
C GLU A 166 -10.04 9.23 -51.28
N LEU A 167 -10.90 8.29 -50.84
CA LEU A 167 -11.87 7.67 -51.74
C LEU A 167 -12.88 8.67 -52.31
N ARG A 168 -13.29 9.69 -51.54
CA ARG A 168 -14.19 10.74 -52.05
C ARG A 168 -13.48 11.62 -53.07
N ASP A 169 -12.26 12.07 -52.76
CA ASP A 169 -11.47 12.94 -53.61
C ASP A 169 -11.16 12.26 -54.96
N LEU A 170 -10.74 10.98 -54.95
CA LEU A 170 -10.52 10.20 -56.18
C LEU A 170 -11.80 10.00 -57.00
N LEU A 171 -12.94 9.81 -56.35
CA LEU A 171 -14.23 9.63 -57.02
C LEU A 171 -14.69 10.95 -57.66
N GLU A 172 -14.44 12.07 -57.00
CA GLU A 172 -14.72 13.41 -57.50
C GLU A 172 -13.81 13.78 -58.69
N GLU A 173 -12.53 13.37 -58.66
CA GLU A 173 -11.59 13.54 -59.77
C GLU A 173 -12.03 12.75 -61.03
N LEU A 174 -12.43 11.48 -60.87
CA LEU A 174 -12.96 10.68 -61.98
C LEU A 174 -14.24 11.30 -62.57
N ARG A 175 -15.12 11.79 -61.70
CA ARG A 175 -16.36 12.47 -62.13
C ARG A 175 -16.09 13.80 -62.84
N ALA A 176 -14.97 14.46 -62.54
CA ALA A 176 -14.55 15.66 -63.26
C ALA A 176 -13.90 15.33 -64.63
N GLN A 177 -13.34 14.14 -64.80
CA GLN A 177 -12.74 13.67 -66.06
C GLN A 177 -13.77 13.13 -67.06
N ASP A 178 -14.91 12.62 -66.60
CA ASP A 178 -16.11 12.43 -67.41
C ASP A 178 -17.02 13.66 -67.23
N PRO A 179 -16.83 14.76 -67.99
CA PRO A 179 -17.84 15.79 -68.06
C PRO A 179 -19.07 15.16 -68.71
N GLU A 180 -20.03 14.71 -67.89
CA GLU A 180 -21.33 14.33 -68.40
C GLU A 180 -21.89 15.54 -69.16
N PRO A 181 -22.36 15.36 -70.40
CA PRO A 181 -23.11 16.40 -71.08
C PRO A 181 -24.44 16.57 -70.33
N ASP A 182 -24.60 17.74 -69.74
CA ASP A 182 -25.79 18.33 -69.14
C ASP A 182 -27.11 17.70 -69.65
N ASP A 183 -27.64 16.69 -68.94
CA ASP A 183 -29.04 16.28 -69.09
C ASP A 183 -29.88 17.05 -68.07
N THR A 184 -30.33 18.21 -68.52
CA THR A 184 -31.47 18.95 -67.95
C THR A 184 -32.75 18.11 -68.06
N GLY A 185 -32.86 17.08 -67.23
CA GLY A 185 -33.98 16.14 -67.17
C GLY A 185 -34.81 16.30 -65.89
N THR A 186 -35.18 17.52 -65.50
CA THR A 186 -36.21 17.71 -64.47
C THR A 186 -37.57 17.89 -65.12
N GLY A 187 -38.34 16.80 -65.14
CA GLY A 187 -39.73 16.81 -65.54
C GLY A 187 -40.56 17.77 -64.70
N THR A 188 -41.29 18.65 -65.38
CA THR A 188 -42.53 19.23 -64.86
C THR A 188 -43.67 18.55 -65.60
N GLY A 189 -44.42 17.71 -64.88
CA GLY A 189 -45.62 17.07 -65.38
C GLY A 189 -46.81 18.03 -65.48
N SER A 190 -47.83 17.53 -66.17
CA SER A 190 -49.24 17.95 -66.16
C SER A 190 -49.67 19.02 -67.17
N GLU A 191 -50.22 18.59 -68.32
CA GLU A 191 -51.55 18.99 -68.82
C GLU A 191 -51.94 18.11 -70.02
N ARG A 192 -52.80 17.11 -69.83
CA ARG A 192 -54.27 17.18 -70.02
C ARG A 192 -54.63 17.44 -71.49
N SER A 193 -55.06 16.40 -72.21
CA SER A 193 -56.22 16.43 -73.14
C SER A 193 -56.44 15.08 -73.84
N ARG A 194 -57.58 14.45 -73.54
CA ARG A 194 -58.23 13.44 -74.39
C ARG A 194 -59.24 14.15 -75.31
N PRO A 195 -59.37 13.74 -76.58
CA PRO A 195 -60.66 13.68 -77.27
C PRO A 195 -60.97 12.18 -77.53
N ARG A 196 -62.07 11.60 -77.03
CA ARG A 196 -63.48 11.66 -77.45
C ARG A 196 -63.75 11.38 -78.95
N ASP A 197 -64.51 10.31 -79.10
CA ASP A 197 -65.33 9.80 -80.21
C ASP A 197 -64.64 9.06 -81.37
#